data_AF-A0A8I0GU12-F1
#
_entry.id   AF-A0A8I0GU12-F1
#
_cell.length_a   1.000
_cell.length_b   1.000
_cell.length_c   1.000
_cell.angle_alpha   90.00
_cell.angle_beta   90.00
_cell.angle_gamma   90.00
#
_symmetry.space_group_name_H-M   'P 1'
#
loop_
_entity.id
_entity.type
_entity.pdbx_description
1 polymer ?
#
loop_
_entity_poly.entity_id
_entity_poly.type
_entity_poly.pdbx_seq_one_letter_code
_entity_poly.pdbx_strand_id
1 'polypeptide(L)'
;MAVYYNDADPAAFAWLRELIAAKLLPDGEVDGRSILDVEPADLRGFAQCHFFAGIGGWPYALRLAGVAEDLSSWTGSPPCQPFSQAGQRKGQDDDRHLAPAFLRLVAACRPELVFGEQVASA
;
A
#
# COMPACT_ATOMS: atom_id res chain seq x y z
N MET A 1 -10.36 13.77 5.14
CA MET A 1 -10.86 12.56 4.42
C MET A 1 -10.30 11.34 5.13
N ALA A 2 -10.93 10.18 5.03
CA ALA A 2 -10.37 8.96 5.63
C ALA A 2 -9.09 8.52 4.89
N VAL A 3 -8.22 7.79 5.58
CA VAL A 3 -7.07 7.11 4.97
C VAL A 3 -7.43 5.65 4.65
N TYR A 4 -6.94 5.13 3.54
CA TYR A 4 -7.11 3.73 3.16
C TYR A 4 -5.79 2.97 3.37
N TYR A 5 -5.85 1.83 4.04
CA TYR A 5 -4.73 0.92 4.25
C TYR A 5 -5.09 -0.43 3.64
N ASN A 6 -4.22 -1.02 2.83
CA ASN A 6 -4.40 -2.36 2.29
C ASN A 6 -3.19 -3.24 2.60
N ASP A 7 -3.46 -4.39 3.20
CA ASP A 7 -2.49 -5.46 3.34
C ASP A 7 -3.21 -6.80 3.52
N ALA A 8 -2.91 -7.77 2.65
CA ALA A 8 -3.52 -9.10 2.69
C ALA A 8 -2.85 -10.04 3.69
N ASP A 9 -1.70 -9.66 4.26
CA ASP A 9 -1.09 -10.42 5.36
C ASP A 9 -1.92 -10.26 6.64
N PRO A 10 -2.42 -11.34 7.26
CA PRO A 10 -3.29 -11.25 8.43
C PRO A 10 -2.64 -10.56 9.64
N ALA A 11 -1.32 -10.66 9.79
CA ALA A 11 -0.61 -10.03 10.91
C ALA A 11 -0.46 -8.52 10.66
N ALA A 12 -0.10 -8.10 9.44
CA ALA A 12 -0.07 -6.69 9.06
C ALA A 12 -1.46 -6.05 9.16
N PHE A 13 -2.50 -6.71 8.64
CA PHE A 13 -3.89 -6.28 8.76
C PHE A 13 -4.29 -6.02 10.22
N ALA A 14 -4.03 -6.98 11.12
CA ALA A 14 -4.33 -6.82 12.53
C ALA A 14 -3.52 -5.69 13.16
N TRP A 15 -2.23 -5.60 12.83
CA TRP A 15 -1.32 -4.62 13.40
C TRP A 15 -1.68 -3.18 13.02
N LEU A 16 -2.04 -2.93 11.76
CA LEU A 16 -2.50 -1.61 11.31
C LEU A 16 -3.72 -1.13 12.11
N ARG A 17 -4.66 -2.04 12.42
CA ARG A 17 -5.83 -1.72 13.23
C ARG A 17 -5.47 -1.37 14.67
N GLU A 18 -4.52 -2.08 15.28
CA GLU A 18 -4.00 -1.74 16.61
C GLU A 18 -3.31 -0.37 16.62
N LEU A 19 -2.51 -0.06 15.59
CA LEU A 19 -1.86 1.25 15.47
C LEU A 19 -2.87 2.40 15.31
N ILE A 20 -3.95 2.20 14.54
CA ILE A 20 -5.05 3.16 14.42
C ILE A 20 -5.79 3.31 15.76
N ALA A 21 -6.11 2.20 16.43
CA ALA A 21 -6.77 2.22 17.74
C ALA A 21 -5.94 2.97 18.79
N ALA A 22 -4.62 2.80 18.75
CA ALA A 22 -3.66 3.51 19.60
C ALA A 22 -3.39 4.97 19.16
N LYS A 23 -4.04 5.46 18.09
CA LYS A 23 -3.84 6.80 17.49
C LYS A 23 -2.40 7.09 17.06
N LEU A 24 -1.66 6.03 16.75
CA LEU A 24 -0.29 6.10 16.22
C LEU A 24 -0.28 6.28 14.69
N LEU A 25 -1.35 5.86 14.01
CA LEU A 25 -1.64 6.16 12.61
C LEU A 25 -2.90 7.04 12.49
N PRO A 26 -3.06 7.78 11.38
CA PRO A 26 -4.31 8.46 11.05
C PRO A 26 -5.52 7.52 11.07
N ASP A 27 -6.70 8.06 11.36
CA ASP A 27 -7.94 7.29 11.30
C ASP A 27 -8.27 6.90 9.85
N GLY A 28 -8.66 5.63 9.66
CA GLY A 28 -8.88 5.10 8.33
C GLY A 28 -9.42 3.69 8.29
N GLU A 29 -9.62 3.19 7.07
CA GLU A 29 -10.10 1.85 6.79
C GLU A 29 -8.91 0.92 6.50
N VAL A 30 -8.91 -0.27 7.12
CA VAL A 30 -7.93 -1.32 6.83
C VAL A 30 -8.63 -2.42 6.04
N ASP A 31 -8.21 -2.61 4.80
CA ASP A 31 -8.71 -3.64 3.89
C ASP A 31 -7.73 -4.82 3.82
N GLY A 32 -8.21 -5.99 4.25
CA GLY A 32 -7.45 -7.25 4.25
C GLY A 32 -7.57 -8.07 2.97
N ARG A 33 -8.29 -7.58 1.95
CA ARG A 33 -8.40 -8.25 0.64
C ARG A 33 -7.06 -8.21 -0.10
N SER A 34 -6.87 -9.15 -1.02
CA SER A 34 -5.81 -9.03 -2.03
C SER A 34 -6.01 -7.75 -2.83
N ILE A 35 -4.92 -7.05 -3.16
CA ILE A 35 -4.97 -5.88 -4.05
C ILE A 35 -5.56 -6.22 -5.43
N LEU A 36 -5.54 -7.51 -5.82
CA LEU A 36 -6.16 -8.00 -7.05
C LEU A 36 -7.69 -7.85 -7.04
N ASP A 37 -8.29 -7.84 -5.84
CA ASP A 37 -9.74 -7.71 -5.63
C ASP A 37 -10.16 -6.28 -5.28
N VAL A 38 -9.21 -5.34 -5.22
CA VAL A 38 -9.47 -3.92 -4.97
C VAL A 38 -9.74 -3.21 -6.29
N GLU A 39 -10.85 -2.47 -6.37
CA GLU A 39 -11.21 -1.72 -7.56
C GLU A 39 -11.08 -0.21 -7.36
N PRO A 40 -10.86 0.60 -8.42
CA PRO A 40 -10.81 2.07 -8.33
C PRO A 40 -12.03 2.70 -7.63
N ALA A 41 -13.19 2.04 -7.71
CA ALA A 41 -14.40 2.52 -7.05
C ALA A 41 -14.32 2.42 -5.51
N ASP A 42 -13.60 1.42 -4.99
CA ASP A 42 -13.40 1.20 -3.55
C ASP A 42 -12.56 2.34 -2.94
N LEU A 43 -11.71 2.98 -3.75
CA LEU A 43 -10.75 3.99 -3.31
C LEU A 43 -11.34 5.42 -3.34
N ARG A 44 -12.59 5.58 -3.76
CA ARG A 44 -13.25 6.89 -3.81
C ARG A 44 -13.49 7.41 -2.40
N GLY A 45 -13.12 8.67 -2.17
CA GLY A 45 -13.32 9.34 -0.89
C GLY A 45 -12.14 9.22 0.10
N PHE A 46 -11.09 8.51 -0.28
CA PHE A 46 -9.82 8.47 0.44
C PHE A 46 -8.81 9.44 -0.18
N ALA A 47 -8.19 10.27 0.66
CA ALA A 47 -7.15 11.20 0.21
C ALA A 47 -5.81 10.47 0.12
N GLN A 48 -5.52 9.65 1.13
CA GLN A 48 -4.29 8.85 1.18
C GLN A 48 -4.62 7.36 1.10
N CYS A 49 -3.82 6.63 0.31
CA CYS A 49 -3.97 5.18 0.12
C CYS A 49 -2.61 4.49 0.26
N HIS A 50 -2.50 3.56 1.21
CA HIS A 50 -1.27 2.83 1.52
C HIS A 50 -1.44 1.36 1.19
N PHE A 51 -0.81 0.89 0.13
CA PHE A 51 -0.86 -0.50 -0.33
C PHE A 51 0.37 -1.26 0.15
N PHE A 52 0.19 -2.52 0.53
CA PHE A 52 1.24 -3.32 1.18
C PHE A 52 1.79 -2.59 2.41
N ALA A 53 0.87 -2.10 3.25
CA ALA A 53 1.20 -1.14 4.30
C ALA A 53 2.09 -1.73 5.39
N GLY A 54 2.14 -3.06 5.53
CA GLY A 54 3.00 -3.78 6.46
C GLY A 54 2.87 -3.26 7.88
N ILE A 55 3.96 -2.72 8.42
CA ILE A 55 3.99 -2.16 9.78
C ILE A 55 3.50 -0.71 9.87
N GLY A 56 2.98 -0.12 8.80
CA GLY A 56 2.53 1.28 8.76
C GLY A 56 3.66 2.30 8.57
N GLY A 57 4.77 1.90 7.94
CA GLY A 57 5.95 2.77 7.78
C GLY A 57 5.67 4.05 6.96
N TRP A 58 5.07 3.90 5.79
CA TRP A 58 4.68 5.01 4.91
C TRP A 58 3.74 6.04 5.56
N PRO A 59 2.57 5.65 6.10
CA PRO A 59 1.65 6.61 6.72
C PRO A 59 2.29 7.34 7.91
N TYR A 60 3.11 6.63 8.69
CA TYR A 60 3.87 7.25 9.78
C TYR A 60 4.91 8.25 9.27
N ALA A 61 5.63 7.92 8.19
CA ALA A 61 6.61 8.81 7.58
C ALA A 61 5.97 10.07 6.98
N LEU A 62 4.84 9.95 6.28
CA LEU A 62 4.12 11.12 5.74
C LEU A 62 3.65 12.05 6.86
N ARG A 63 3.17 11.48 7.98
CA ARG A 63 2.81 12.25 9.18
C ARG A 63 4.01 13.00 9.77
N LEU A 64 5.16 12.34 9.91
CA LEU A 64 6.39 12.99 10.39
C LEU A 64 6.85 14.10 9.45
N ALA A 65 6.68 13.93 8.15
CA ALA A 65 6.99 14.94 7.14
C ALA A 65 5.99 16.11 7.08
N GLY A 66 4.88 16.05 7.84
CA GLY A 66 3.85 17.09 7.85
C GLY A 66 3.06 17.16 6.54
N VAL A 67 2.96 16.05 5.80
CA VAL A 67 2.12 15.99 4.60
C VAL A 67 0.66 16.16 5.00
N ALA A 68 -0.05 17.06 4.30
CA ALA A 68 -1.44 17.36 4.60
C ALA A 68 -2.33 16.12 4.44
N GLU A 69 -3.27 15.92 5.37
CA GLU A 69 -4.14 14.74 5.39
C GLU A 69 -5.12 14.68 4.21
N ASP A 70 -5.38 15.81 3.56
CA ASP A 70 -6.25 15.94 2.38
C ASP A 70 -5.48 15.91 1.05
N LEU A 71 -4.15 15.92 1.08
CA LEU A 71 -3.33 15.79 -0.13
C LEU A 71 -3.46 14.37 -0.69
N SER A 72 -3.78 14.27 -1.98
CA SER A 72 -3.88 12.98 -2.67
C SER A 72 -2.51 12.28 -2.75
N SER A 73 -2.22 11.39 -1.80
CA SER A 73 -0.89 10.78 -1.63
C SER A 73 -0.98 9.27 -1.50
N TRP A 74 -0.45 8.54 -2.47
CA TRP A 74 -0.50 7.08 -2.49
C TRP A 74 0.88 6.48 -2.27
N THR A 75 0.96 5.38 -1.52
CA THR A 75 2.21 4.67 -1.29
C THR A 75 2.05 3.18 -1.56
N GLY A 76 3.05 2.55 -2.15
CA GLY A 76 3.03 1.11 -2.39
C GLY A 76 4.42 0.48 -2.34
N SER A 77 4.56 -0.60 -1.56
CA SER A 77 5.78 -1.43 -1.52
C SER A 77 5.42 -2.90 -1.85
N PRO A 78 5.08 -3.22 -3.11
CA PRO A 78 4.71 -4.59 -3.50
C PRO A 78 5.80 -5.59 -3.12
N PRO A 79 5.45 -6.84 -2.76
CA PRO A 79 6.44 -7.85 -2.40
C PRO A 79 7.41 -8.11 -3.56
N CYS A 80 8.71 -8.06 -3.26
CA CYS A 80 9.82 -8.19 -4.22
C CYS A 80 10.09 -9.64 -4.67
N GLN A 81 9.18 -10.57 -4.44
CA GLN A 81 9.45 -12.01 -4.44
C GLN A 81 9.73 -12.70 -5.80
N PRO A 82 9.70 -12.06 -6.98
CA PRO A 82 10.42 -12.63 -8.14
C PRO A 82 11.91 -12.27 -8.17
N PHE A 83 12.41 -11.33 -7.36
CA PHE A 83 13.70 -10.66 -7.57
C PHE A 83 14.77 -10.88 -6.48
N SER A 84 14.48 -11.63 -5.41
CA SER A 84 15.49 -11.98 -4.41
C SER A 84 16.40 -13.12 -4.92
N GLN A 85 17.72 -12.98 -4.77
CA GLN A 85 18.71 -13.98 -5.21
C GLN A 85 18.58 -15.35 -4.50
N ALA A 86 17.70 -15.48 -3.49
CA ALA A 86 17.53 -16.67 -2.65
C ALA A 86 16.39 -17.62 -3.10
N GLY A 87 15.70 -17.34 -4.21
CA GLY A 87 14.56 -18.14 -4.70
C GLY A 87 14.59 -18.43 -6.21
N GLN A 88 13.95 -19.54 -6.62
CA GLN A 88 13.89 -19.99 -8.01
C GLN A 88 13.21 -18.95 -8.92
N ARG A 89 13.97 -18.43 -9.89
CA ARG A 89 13.58 -17.40 -10.87
C ARG A 89 12.38 -17.86 -11.71
N LYS A 90 11.21 -17.26 -11.51
CA LYS A 90 10.09 -17.30 -12.47
C LYS A 90 9.78 -15.97 -13.16
N GLY A 91 10.53 -14.89 -12.87
CA GLY A 91 10.50 -13.66 -13.66
C GLY A 91 9.12 -12.99 -13.74
N GLN A 92 8.78 -12.44 -14.91
CA GLN A 92 7.58 -11.62 -15.16
C GLN A 92 6.25 -12.39 -15.22
N ASP A 93 6.28 -13.73 -15.26
CA ASP A 93 5.09 -14.61 -15.30
C ASP A 93 4.78 -15.24 -13.93
N ASP A 94 5.18 -14.58 -12.84
CA ASP A 94 4.91 -15.05 -11.49
C ASP A 94 3.59 -14.45 -10.99
N ASP A 95 2.61 -15.30 -10.65
CA ASP A 95 1.32 -14.92 -10.04
C ASP A 95 1.46 -14.09 -8.75
N ARG A 96 2.68 -13.99 -8.20
CA ARG A 96 3.03 -13.16 -7.04
C ARG A 96 3.51 -11.75 -7.42
N HIS A 97 3.55 -11.40 -8.70
CA HIS A 97 3.89 -10.05 -9.14
C HIS A 97 2.68 -9.11 -8.99
N LEU A 98 2.58 -8.49 -7.81
CA LEU A 98 1.45 -7.62 -7.44
C LEU A 98 1.69 -6.14 -7.80
N ALA A 99 2.89 -5.78 -8.26
CA ALA A 99 3.20 -4.41 -8.69
C ALA A 99 2.29 -3.91 -9.84
N PRO A 100 1.94 -4.70 -10.87
CA PRO A 100 1.03 -4.26 -11.93
C PRO A 100 -0.37 -3.93 -11.40
N ALA A 101 -0.84 -4.63 -10.37
CA ALA A 101 -2.14 -4.34 -9.76
C ALA A 101 -2.14 -2.97 -9.07
N PHE A 102 -1.07 -2.65 -8.32
CA PHE A 102 -0.88 -1.32 -7.76
C PHE A 102 -0.79 -0.24 -8.84
N LEU A 103 0.02 -0.46 -9.88
CA LEU A 103 0.17 0.48 -10.99
C LEU A 103 -1.14 0.67 -11.78
N ARG A 104 -1.96 -0.37 -11.94
CA ARG A 104 -3.31 -0.29 -12.53
C ARG A 104 -4.19 0.67 -11.73
N LEU A 105 -4.21 0.55 -10.40
CA LEU A 105 -4.99 1.43 -9.53
C LEU A 105 -4.49 2.87 -9.58
N VAL A 106 -3.17 3.09 -9.54
CA VAL A 106 -2.55 4.41 -9.71
C VAL A 106 -2.93 5.03 -11.05
N ALA A 107 -2.83 4.28 -12.14
CA ALA A 107 -3.17 4.77 -13.49
C ALA A 107 -4.66 5.13 -13.62
N ALA A 108 -5.54 4.36 -12.97
CA ALA A 108 -6.98 4.60 -12.98
C ALA A 108 -7.39 5.80 -12.13
N CYS A 109 -6.79 5.96 -10.95
CA CYS A 109 -7.21 6.97 -9.96
C CYS A 109 -6.40 8.28 -10.01
N ARG A 110 -5.19 8.24 -10.59
CA ARG A 110 -4.29 9.38 -10.81
C ARG A 110 -4.09 10.25 -9.55
N PRO A 111 -3.58 9.68 -8.45
CA PRO A 111 -3.24 10.46 -7.27
C PRO A 111 -2.19 11.53 -7.60
N GLU A 112 -2.18 12.62 -6.84
CA GLU A 112 -1.24 13.73 -7.06
C GLU A 112 0.21 13.31 -6.77
N LEU A 113 0.42 12.54 -5.71
CA LEU A 113 1.71 11.99 -5.34
C LEU A 113 1.66 10.47 -5.24
N VAL A 114 2.72 9.83 -5.74
CA VAL A 114 2.94 8.39 -5.59
C VAL A 114 4.34 8.15 -5.06
N PHE A 115 4.43 7.38 -3.98
CA PHE A 115 5.69 6.88 -3.44
C PHE A 115 5.74 5.37 -3.58
N GLY A 116 6.91 4.85 -3.90
CA GLY A 116 7.13 3.41 -3.92
C GLY A 116 8.56 3.06 -3.54
N GLU A 117 8.74 1.87 -3.00
CA GLU A 117 10.04 1.31 -2.67
C GLU A 117 10.13 -0.11 -3.22
N GLN A 118 11.28 -0.41 -3.82
CA GLN A 118 11.66 -1.76 -4.24
C GLN A 118 13.18 -1.94 -4.12
N VAL A 119 13.59 -3.20 -4.08
CA VAL A 119 15.00 -3.60 -4.15
C VAL A 119 15.63 -3.15 -5.47
N ALA A 120 16.93 -2.84 -5.45
CA ALA A 120 17.65 -2.36 -6.64
C ALA A 120 17.70 -3.36 -7.81
N SER A 121 17.39 -4.64 -7.58
CA SER A 121 17.36 -5.69 -8.60
C SER A 121 15.97 -5.99 -9.17
N ALA A 122 14.97 -5.15 -8.84
CA ALA A 122 13.61 -5.24 -9.36
C ALA A 122 13.50 -4.73 -10.81
#